data_AF-A0A8T5Y1F3-F1
#
_entry.id   AF-A0A8T5Y1F3-F1
#
_cell.length_a   1.000
_cell.length_b   1.000
_cell.length_c   1.000
_cell.angle_alpha   90.00
_cell.angle_beta   90.00
_cell.angle_gamma   90.00
#
_symmetry.space_group_name_H-M   'P 1'
#
loop_
_entity.id
_entity.type
_entity.pdbx_description
1 polymer ?
#
loop_
_entity_poly.entity_id
_entity_poly.type
_entity_poly.pdbx_seq_one_letter_code
_entity_poly.pdbx_strand_id
1 'polypeptide(L)'
;MTTMRSKGASKMRQVLLLLMVVALALPGAVIAEEQSAIEEFFCELNLTERDDGSFYTLVDQEGNVIMRTARIVHEGDTWIGIDNRKFEVYQVEGDTAYAAAVQDREERGSLISRIQSFLTGLWPSAQPVQQDGEVNRRVAVYNTHGAEAYVPNDGVESDPDGGGIITVAESLAQALEDQGVEVAQSTETHVPHDAGAYKRSRDTVQELLQEGVDATIDVHRDAIPAEEYLGEVEGQGEMVQIQLVVGRQNQNQGVIQQFAEDLKALADEKYPGLVKGIFSAQGNYNQDMTPNSILIEVGTHENDREAAQESVVLFADVLSTYLYGEGAAAQAADGGGRNAFTTILWLLAIVIVGGGIFLYVSAGSWPEMKRKLQGFAKGEFGDLFKTRVDNRGNDDDPDDLN
;
A
#
# COMPACT_ATOMS: atom_id res chain seq x y z
N MET A 1 30.29 28.67 -50.57
CA MET A 1 28.93 28.28 -50.17
C MET A 1 28.78 28.53 -48.68
N THR A 2 27.60 28.99 -48.31
CA THR A 2 27.28 29.88 -47.20
C THR A 2 27.35 29.22 -45.82
N THR A 3 27.91 29.95 -44.86
CA THR A 3 27.81 29.75 -43.41
C THR A 3 26.39 30.03 -42.91
N MET A 4 25.75 29.06 -42.26
CA MET A 4 24.62 29.30 -41.35
C MET A 4 24.98 28.67 -40.00
N ARG A 5 25.34 29.53 -39.04
CA ARG A 5 25.55 29.18 -37.63
C ARG A 5 24.55 29.97 -36.79
N SER A 6 23.81 29.24 -35.96
CA SER A 6 23.24 29.62 -34.66
C SER A 6 22.64 31.04 -34.52
N LYS A 7 21.33 31.16 -34.77
CA LYS A 7 20.50 32.29 -34.30
C LYS A 7 19.56 31.92 -33.13
N GLY A 8 19.46 30.65 -32.75
CA GLY A 8 18.54 30.17 -31.71
C GLY A 8 19.07 30.32 -30.28
N ALA A 9 20.33 29.92 -30.03
CA ALA A 9 20.92 29.92 -28.69
C ALA A 9 21.12 31.32 -28.08
N SER A 10 21.19 32.36 -28.92
CA SER A 10 21.36 33.75 -28.50
C SER A 10 20.10 34.33 -27.85
N LYS A 11 18.92 34.00 -28.37
CA LYS A 11 17.64 34.50 -27.85
C LYS A 11 17.31 33.91 -26.48
N MET A 12 17.60 32.63 -26.27
CA MET A 12 17.30 31.95 -25.00
C MET A 12 18.20 32.46 -23.86
N ARG A 13 19.48 32.72 -24.14
CA ARG A 13 20.38 33.40 -23.19
C ARG A 13 19.96 34.82 -22.87
N GLN A 14 19.43 35.56 -23.85
CA GLN A 14 18.93 36.92 -23.64
C GLN A 14 17.65 36.96 -22.79
N VAL A 15 16.76 35.97 -22.94
CA VAL A 15 15.57 35.83 -22.09
C VAL A 15 15.96 35.45 -20.65
N LEU A 16 16.91 34.52 -20.47
CA LEU A 16 17.40 34.14 -19.13
C LEU A 16 18.08 35.30 -18.40
N LEU A 17 18.89 36.10 -19.11
CA LEU A 17 19.54 37.28 -18.56
C LEU A 17 18.55 38.38 -18.19
N LEU A 18 17.47 38.55 -18.96
CA LEU A 18 16.44 39.53 -18.66
C LEU A 18 15.64 39.12 -17.40
N LEU A 19 15.32 37.83 -17.25
CA LEU A 19 14.64 37.30 -16.07
C LEU A 19 15.51 37.44 -14.80
N MET A 20 16.81 37.17 -14.88
CA MET A 20 17.74 37.37 -13.76
C MET A 20 17.83 38.85 -13.32
N VAL A 21 17.77 39.79 -14.25
CA VAL A 21 17.86 41.23 -13.93
C VAL A 21 16.56 41.74 -13.30
N VAL A 22 15.40 41.18 -13.67
CA VAL A 22 14.11 41.50 -13.03
C VAL A 22 14.05 40.96 -11.60
N ALA A 23 14.56 39.75 -11.35
CA ALA A 23 14.61 39.14 -10.01
C ALA A 23 15.50 39.91 -9.02
N LEU A 24 16.53 40.63 -9.50
CA LEU A 24 17.43 41.43 -8.67
C LEU A 24 16.88 42.81 -8.26
N ALA A 25 15.74 43.24 -8.80
CA ALA A 25 15.23 44.61 -8.64
C ALA A 25 13.99 44.73 -7.72
N LEU A 26 13.49 43.65 -7.12
CA LEU A 26 12.26 43.67 -6.33
C LEU A 26 12.52 43.68 -4.80
N PRO A 27 11.74 44.45 -4.04
CA PRO A 27 11.86 44.50 -2.57
C PRO A 27 11.47 43.15 -1.95
N GLY A 28 12.21 42.75 -0.91
CA GLY A 28 12.25 41.38 -0.35
C GLY A 28 10.95 40.76 0.19
N ALA A 29 9.81 41.45 0.15
CA ALA A 29 8.51 40.86 0.46
C ALA A 29 7.85 40.19 -0.76
N VAL A 30 8.14 40.65 -1.98
CA VAL A 30 7.68 40.03 -3.24
C VAL A 30 8.45 38.74 -3.52
N ILE A 31 9.70 38.65 -3.03
CA ILE A 31 10.57 37.48 -3.22
C ILE A 31 9.99 36.21 -2.59
N ALA A 32 9.25 36.30 -1.47
CA ALA A 32 8.72 35.11 -0.80
C ALA A 32 7.50 34.51 -1.51
N GLU A 33 6.54 35.33 -1.95
CA GLU A 33 5.39 34.88 -2.75
C GLU A 33 5.81 34.45 -4.17
N GLU A 34 6.81 35.12 -4.75
CA GLU A 34 7.33 34.74 -6.06
C GLU A 34 8.23 33.50 -5.95
N GLN A 35 8.99 33.29 -4.86
CA GLN A 35 9.67 32.01 -4.61
C GLN A 35 8.69 30.86 -4.42
N SER A 36 7.59 31.05 -3.69
CA SER A 36 6.59 29.98 -3.55
C SER A 36 5.91 29.70 -4.88
N ALA A 37 5.57 30.73 -5.67
CA ALA A 37 4.98 30.57 -6.99
C ALA A 37 5.97 29.99 -8.02
N ILE A 38 7.27 30.28 -7.87
CA ILE A 38 8.36 29.71 -8.68
C ILE A 38 8.61 28.26 -8.27
N GLU A 39 8.61 27.93 -6.97
CA GLU A 39 8.66 26.55 -6.47
C GLU A 39 7.43 25.76 -6.94
N GLU A 40 6.24 26.34 -6.86
CA GLU A 40 4.98 25.75 -7.33
C GLU A 40 4.97 25.58 -8.87
N PHE A 41 5.56 26.53 -9.61
CA PHE A 41 5.78 26.45 -11.06
C PHE A 41 6.86 25.41 -11.45
N PHE A 42 7.93 25.26 -10.66
CA PHE A 42 8.92 24.21 -10.87
C PHE A 42 8.41 22.82 -10.43
N CYS A 43 7.53 22.76 -9.43
CA CYS A 43 6.74 21.57 -9.09
C CYS A 43 5.78 21.20 -10.23
N GLU A 44 5.17 22.19 -10.92
CA GLU A 44 4.38 21.93 -12.14
C GLU A 44 5.25 21.41 -13.31
N LEU A 45 6.56 21.65 -13.30
CA LEU A 45 7.53 21.14 -14.27
C LEU A 45 8.07 19.74 -13.91
N ASN A 46 7.52 19.08 -12.89
CA ASN A 46 7.85 17.75 -12.37
C ASN A 46 8.35 16.75 -13.43
N LEU A 47 9.65 16.80 -13.76
CA LEU A 47 10.37 15.65 -14.28
C LEU A 47 10.55 14.75 -13.06
N THR A 48 9.58 13.88 -12.86
CA THR A 48 9.61 12.91 -11.76
C THR A 48 10.64 11.83 -12.01
N GLU A 49 11.02 11.63 -13.27
CA GLU A 49 11.87 10.55 -13.76
C GLU A 49 12.88 11.02 -14.81
N ARG A 50 13.91 10.22 -14.99
CA ARG A 50 14.94 10.40 -16.02
C ARG A 50 14.46 9.86 -17.36
N ASP A 51 14.74 10.61 -18.42
CA ASP A 51 14.44 10.26 -19.82
C ASP A 51 15.70 9.85 -20.61
N ASP A 52 16.86 9.83 -19.95
CA ASP A 52 18.17 9.54 -20.56
C ASP A 52 18.61 8.08 -20.41
N GLY A 53 17.76 7.23 -19.83
CA GLY A 53 18.02 5.81 -19.57
C GLY A 53 19.04 5.55 -18.46
N SER A 54 19.44 6.57 -17.69
CA SER A 54 20.23 6.39 -16.48
C SER A 54 19.36 6.43 -15.23
N PHE A 55 19.94 6.09 -14.08
CA PHE A 55 19.21 5.93 -12.82
C PHE A 55 20.05 6.41 -11.65
N TYR A 56 19.40 6.83 -10.58
CA TYR A 56 20.07 7.15 -9.34
C TYR A 56 20.39 5.87 -8.57
N THR A 57 21.55 5.85 -7.92
CA THR A 57 21.94 4.80 -6.96
C THR A 57 21.97 5.41 -5.56
N LEU A 58 21.08 4.95 -4.68
CA LEU A 58 21.15 5.28 -3.25
C LEU A 58 22.19 4.38 -2.58
N VAL A 59 23.09 4.98 -1.80
CA VAL A 59 24.12 4.27 -1.05
C VAL A 59 24.09 4.67 0.42
N ASP A 60 24.42 3.72 1.31
CA ASP A 60 24.57 4.01 2.73
C ASP A 60 25.93 4.67 3.05
N GLN A 61 26.17 4.96 4.33
CA GLN A 61 27.42 5.58 4.80
C GLN A 61 28.66 4.69 4.62
N GLU A 62 28.49 3.40 4.37
CA GLU A 62 29.57 2.44 4.10
C GLU A 62 29.80 2.25 2.58
N GLY A 63 28.95 2.86 1.74
CA GLY A 63 28.99 2.74 0.28
C GLY A 63 28.24 1.52 -0.25
N ASN A 64 27.45 0.82 0.57
CA ASN A 64 26.61 -0.27 0.11
C ASN A 64 25.40 0.29 -0.64
N VAL A 65 25.02 -0.33 -1.75
CA VAL A 65 23.82 0.06 -2.51
C VAL A 65 22.57 -0.32 -1.72
N ILE A 66 21.67 0.64 -1.54
CA ILE A 66 20.39 0.49 -0.86
C ILE A 66 19.27 0.22 -1.87
N MET A 67 19.20 1.03 -2.93
CA MET A 67 18.22 0.92 -4.01
C MET A 67 18.69 1.68 -5.25
N ARG A 68 18.05 1.42 -6.38
CA ARG A 68 18.14 2.23 -7.60
C ARG A 68 16.75 2.63 -8.07
N THR A 69 16.66 3.77 -8.76
CA THR A 69 15.39 4.25 -9.34
C THR A 69 15.67 5.22 -10.49
N ALA A 70 14.78 5.22 -11.49
CA ALA A 70 14.78 6.24 -12.53
C ALA A 70 14.21 7.58 -12.03
N ARG A 71 13.54 7.59 -10.86
CA ARG A 71 13.03 8.82 -10.28
C ARG A 71 14.16 9.77 -9.87
N ILE A 72 13.91 11.07 -10.01
CA ILE A 72 14.86 12.08 -9.57
C ILE A 72 14.90 12.10 -8.04
N VAL A 73 16.08 11.86 -7.48
CA VAL A 73 16.32 11.81 -6.03
C VAL A 73 16.74 13.17 -5.51
N HIS A 74 16.15 13.56 -4.38
CA HIS A 74 16.40 14.83 -3.71
C HIS A 74 16.82 14.62 -2.25
N GLU A 75 17.46 15.64 -1.67
CA GLU A 75 17.74 15.65 -0.23
C GLU A 75 16.45 15.57 0.60
N GLY A 76 16.50 14.78 1.66
CA GLY A 76 15.38 14.43 2.52
C GLY A 76 14.42 13.38 1.96
N ASP A 77 14.64 12.84 0.76
CA ASP A 77 13.91 11.66 0.29
C ASP A 77 14.22 10.47 1.21
N THR A 78 13.22 9.60 1.42
CA THR A 78 13.39 8.46 2.32
C THR A 78 13.08 7.14 1.65
N TRP A 79 13.79 6.09 2.06
CA TRP A 79 13.56 4.72 1.62
C TRP A 79 13.31 3.81 2.82
N ILE A 80 12.24 3.02 2.77
CA ILE A 80 12.01 1.90 3.67
C ILE A 80 12.16 0.62 2.83
N GLY A 81 13.24 -0.12 3.07
CA GLY A 81 13.55 -1.31 2.26
C GLY A 81 12.78 -2.57 2.66
N ILE A 82 13.06 -3.66 1.96
CA ILE A 82 12.50 -4.99 2.22
C ILE A 82 12.82 -5.51 3.63
N ASP A 83 13.96 -5.09 4.19
CA ASP A 83 14.37 -5.38 5.57
C ASP A 83 13.68 -4.47 6.61
N ASN A 84 12.79 -3.59 6.15
CA ASN A 84 12.08 -2.59 6.93
C ASN A 84 13.03 -1.65 7.69
N ARG A 85 14.24 -1.41 7.18
CA ARG A 85 15.11 -0.31 7.64
C ARG A 85 14.79 0.95 6.85
N LYS A 86 14.75 2.07 7.56
CA LYS A 86 14.50 3.40 7.00
C LYS A 86 15.81 4.14 6.77
N PHE A 87 15.94 4.78 5.62
CA PHE A 87 17.06 5.61 5.20
C PHE A 87 16.56 6.98 4.77
N GLU A 88 17.35 8.01 5.01
CA GLU A 88 17.10 9.38 4.56
C GLU A 88 18.29 9.90 3.77
N VAL A 89 18.03 10.42 2.57
CA VAL A 89 19.04 11.03 1.69
C VAL A 89 19.48 12.35 2.27
N TYR A 90 20.78 12.52 2.51
CA TYR A 90 21.35 13.76 3.03
C TYR A 90 22.20 14.52 2.01
N GLN A 91 22.52 13.90 0.88
CA GLN A 91 23.33 14.50 -0.16
C GLN A 91 23.14 13.78 -1.50
N VAL A 92 23.11 14.52 -2.60
CA VAL A 92 23.07 13.98 -3.96
C VAL A 92 24.26 14.53 -4.77
N GLU A 93 25.08 13.65 -5.34
CA GLU A 93 26.21 13.99 -6.21
C GLU A 93 26.14 13.20 -7.52
N GLY A 94 25.85 13.90 -8.63
CA GLY A 94 25.63 13.24 -9.91
C GLY A 94 24.48 12.24 -9.80
N ASP A 95 24.72 10.98 -10.19
CA ASP A 95 23.73 9.90 -10.14
C ASP A 95 23.79 9.09 -8.82
N THR A 96 24.54 9.56 -7.82
CA THR A 96 24.66 8.90 -6.52
C THR A 96 23.99 9.73 -5.43
N ALA A 97 23.10 9.11 -4.67
CA ALA A 97 22.46 9.72 -3.51
C ALA A 97 22.97 9.02 -2.23
N TYR A 98 23.53 9.80 -1.31
CA TYR A 98 24.03 9.29 -0.05
C TYR A 98 22.95 9.38 1.02
N ALA A 99 22.68 8.27 1.68
CA ALA A 99 21.64 8.15 2.69
C ALA A 99 22.18 7.63 4.03
N ALA A 100 21.53 8.06 5.11
CA ALA A 100 21.83 7.63 6.46
C ALA A 100 20.65 6.83 7.04
N ALA A 101 20.94 5.78 7.79
CA ALA A 101 19.90 5.00 8.46
C ALA A 101 19.21 5.85 9.55
N VAL A 102 17.89 5.88 9.52
CA VAL A 102 17.05 6.54 10.53
C VAL A 102 16.79 5.54 11.65
N GLN A 103 17.26 5.84 12.85
CA GLN A 103 17.07 4.97 14.02
C GLN A 103 15.66 5.15 14.60
N ASP A 104 14.64 4.58 13.96
CA ASP A 104 13.29 4.53 14.53
C ASP A 104 13.01 3.17 15.15
N ARG A 105 13.22 3.08 16.48
CA ARG A 105 12.91 1.88 17.27
C ARG A 105 11.49 1.89 17.85
N GLU A 106 10.85 3.05 17.94
CA GLU A 106 9.52 3.21 18.55
C GLU A 106 8.36 2.98 17.56
N GLU A 107 8.52 3.35 16.28
CA GLU A 107 7.42 3.32 15.30
C GLU A 107 7.10 1.90 14.78
N ARG A 108 8.11 1.03 14.54
CA ARG A 108 7.87 -0.37 14.11
C ARG A 108 7.09 -1.20 15.12
N GLY A 109 7.32 -0.98 16.41
CA GLY A 109 6.56 -1.65 17.48
C GLY A 109 5.09 -1.23 17.51
N SER A 110 4.83 0.04 17.19
CA SER A 110 3.49 0.60 17.03
C SER A 110 2.78 0.00 15.80
N LEU A 111 3.44 -0.05 14.63
CA LEU A 111 2.88 -0.56 13.37
C LEU A 111 2.47 -2.03 13.47
N ILE A 112 3.37 -2.91 13.93
CA ILE A 112 3.07 -4.35 14.10
C ILE A 112 1.95 -4.55 15.13
N SER A 113 1.95 -3.78 16.22
CA SER A 113 0.87 -3.84 17.21
C SER A 113 -0.47 -3.37 16.64
N ARG A 114 -0.46 -2.37 15.75
CA ARG A 114 -1.66 -1.86 15.06
C ARG A 114 -2.20 -2.87 14.06
N ILE A 115 -1.34 -3.50 13.28
CA ILE A 115 -1.71 -4.55 12.32
C ILE A 115 -2.22 -5.79 13.07
N GLN A 116 -1.54 -6.23 14.13
CA GLN A 116 -2.08 -7.29 14.99
C GLN A 116 -3.43 -6.90 15.60
N SER A 117 -3.62 -5.65 16.04
CA SER A 117 -4.91 -5.18 16.55
C SER A 117 -5.99 -5.15 15.46
N PHE A 118 -5.63 -4.83 14.23
CA PHE A 118 -6.49 -4.87 13.05
C PHE A 118 -6.90 -6.30 12.70
N LEU A 119 -5.93 -7.21 12.54
CA LEU A 119 -6.16 -8.62 12.20
C LEU A 119 -6.88 -9.40 13.31
N THR A 120 -6.65 -9.05 14.58
CA THR A 120 -7.34 -9.68 15.72
C THR A 120 -8.68 -9.02 16.06
N GLY A 121 -9.09 -7.97 15.34
CA GLY A 121 -10.35 -7.26 15.56
C GLY A 121 -10.42 -6.50 16.89
N LEU A 122 -9.28 -6.22 17.53
CA LEU A 122 -9.18 -5.57 18.84
C LEU A 122 -9.00 -4.06 18.75
N TRP A 123 -9.81 -3.39 17.92
CA TRP A 123 -9.92 -1.93 17.96
C TRP A 123 -10.86 -1.50 19.10
N PRO A 124 -10.51 -0.49 19.93
CA PRO A 124 -11.48 0.19 20.77
C PRO A 124 -12.42 0.96 19.85
N SER A 125 -13.59 0.37 19.60
CA SER A 125 -14.63 0.84 18.69
C SER A 125 -14.84 2.36 18.79
N ALA A 126 -14.34 3.11 17.81
CA ALA A 126 -14.71 4.50 17.65
C ALA A 126 -15.88 4.57 16.66
N GLN A 127 -17.07 4.62 17.26
CA GLN A 127 -18.41 4.86 16.68
C GLN A 127 -19.10 3.64 16.03
N PRO A 128 -20.36 3.37 16.42
CA PRO A 128 -21.18 2.36 15.76
C PRO A 128 -21.65 2.95 14.43
N VAL A 129 -21.21 2.39 13.31
CA VAL A 129 -21.91 2.59 12.05
C VAL A 129 -23.19 1.78 12.13
N GLN A 130 -24.24 2.41 12.64
CA GLN A 130 -25.59 2.07 12.24
C GLN A 130 -25.69 2.39 10.75
N GLN A 131 -25.66 1.37 9.90
CA GLN A 131 -26.52 1.30 8.72
C GLN A 131 -26.46 -0.10 8.10
N ASP A 132 -27.60 -0.80 8.13
CA ASP A 132 -28.01 -1.77 7.12
C ASP A 132 -28.15 -1.05 5.76
N GLY A 133 -27.03 -0.62 5.19
CA GLY A 133 -26.89 -0.14 3.82
C GLY A 133 -25.76 -0.90 3.16
N GLU A 134 -25.86 -1.20 1.87
CA GLU A 134 -24.76 -1.79 1.10
C GLU A 134 -23.48 -0.99 1.38
N VAL A 135 -22.47 -1.63 1.99
CA VAL A 135 -21.16 -1.02 2.15
C VAL A 135 -20.59 -0.88 0.75
N ASN A 136 -20.60 0.34 0.21
CA ASN A 136 -19.99 0.63 -1.08
C ASN A 136 -18.48 0.42 -0.94
N ARG A 137 -17.99 -0.73 -1.41
CA ARG A 137 -16.56 -1.05 -1.45
C ARG A 137 -16.08 -0.70 -2.84
N ARG A 138 -15.44 0.45 -3.00
CA ARG A 138 -15.02 0.90 -4.33
C ARG A 138 -13.63 1.48 -4.32
N VAL A 139 -12.80 1.06 -5.27
CA VAL A 139 -11.43 1.58 -5.44
C VAL A 139 -11.27 2.17 -6.84
N ALA A 140 -10.54 3.27 -6.95
CA ALA A 140 -10.15 3.82 -8.24
C ALA A 140 -8.78 3.26 -8.67
N VAL A 141 -8.67 2.83 -9.92
CA VAL A 141 -7.41 2.37 -10.53
C VAL A 141 -7.17 3.18 -11.81
N TYR A 142 -5.98 3.78 -11.93
CA TYR A 142 -5.63 4.57 -13.10
C TYR A 142 -4.11 4.57 -13.33
N ASN A 143 -3.67 5.18 -14.43
CA ASN A 143 -2.27 5.36 -14.75
C ASN A 143 -2.03 6.83 -15.12
N THR A 144 -1.22 7.56 -14.36
CA THR A 144 -0.76 8.88 -14.82
C THR A 144 0.05 8.75 -16.11
N HIS A 145 0.82 7.67 -16.26
CA HIS A 145 1.60 7.39 -17.47
C HIS A 145 1.06 6.15 -18.19
N GLY A 146 -0.19 6.20 -18.67
CA GLY A 146 -0.82 5.06 -19.36
C GLY A 146 -0.17 4.65 -20.70
N ALA A 147 0.84 5.40 -21.17
CA ALA A 147 1.66 5.02 -22.30
C ALA A 147 2.84 4.11 -21.94
N GLU A 148 3.07 3.76 -20.67
CA GLU A 148 4.16 2.88 -20.26
C GLU A 148 3.93 1.42 -20.68
N ALA A 149 4.96 0.79 -21.22
CA ALA A 149 4.91 -0.56 -21.75
C ALA A 149 6.12 -1.39 -21.30
N TYR A 150 6.01 -2.70 -21.49
CA TYR A 150 7.01 -3.70 -21.12
C TYR A 150 7.65 -4.28 -22.39
N VAL A 151 8.94 -4.03 -22.58
CA VAL A 151 9.69 -4.39 -23.79
C VAL A 151 9.57 -5.89 -24.13
N PRO A 152 9.62 -6.86 -23.18
CA PRO A 152 9.57 -8.28 -23.53
C PRO A 152 8.27 -8.70 -24.22
N ASN A 153 7.13 -8.10 -23.86
CA ASN A 153 5.79 -8.52 -24.31
C ASN A 153 5.20 -7.55 -25.33
N ASP A 154 5.39 -6.24 -25.10
CA ASP A 154 4.84 -5.17 -25.95
C ASP A 154 5.82 -4.78 -27.08
N GLY A 155 7.11 -5.11 -26.95
CA GLY A 155 8.15 -4.80 -27.94
C GLY A 155 8.64 -3.35 -27.94
N VAL A 156 8.05 -2.49 -27.10
CA VAL A 156 8.39 -1.08 -26.91
C VAL A 156 8.33 -0.72 -25.43
N GLU A 157 9.07 0.31 -25.02
CA GLU A 157 9.00 0.85 -23.65
C GLU A 157 7.81 1.79 -23.46
N SER A 158 7.27 2.36 -24.54
CA SER A 158 6.12 3.24 -24.50
C SER A 158 5.28 3.18 -25.77
N ASP A 159 3.95 3.12 -25.60
CA ASP A 159 2.95 3.21 -26.66
C ASP A 159 1.94 4.34 -26.34
N PRO A 160 1.91 5.44 -27.10
CA PRO A 160 1.01 6.56 -26.83
C PRO A 160 -0.48 6.22 -27.00
N ASP A 161 -0.80 5.16 -27.73
CA ASP A 161 -2.18 4.67 -27.92
C ASP A 161 -2.64 3.78 -26.75
N GLY A 162 -1.73 3.41 -25.84
CA GLY A 162 -2.00 2.62 -24.63
C GLY A 162 -0.96 1.53 -24.43
N GLY A 163 -0.12 1.66 -23.40
CA GLY A 163 0.94 0.69 -23.11
C GLY A 163 0.47 -0.48 -22.24
N GLY A 164 1.33 -1.50 -22.10
CA GLY A 164 1.04 -2.69 -21.30
C GLY A 164 0.77 -2.42 -19.82
N ILE A 165 1.13 -1.24 -19.29
CA ILE A 165 0.79 -0.84 -17.93
C ILE A 165 -0.72 -0.76 -17.69
N ILE A 166 -1.50 -0.42 -18.73
CA ILE A 166 -2.97 -0.41 -18.64
C ILE A 166 -3.47 -1.83 -18.40
N THR A 167 -2.89 -2.83 -19.06
CA THR A 167 -3.26 -4.24 -18.84
C THR A 167 -2.87 -4.75 -17.45
N VAL A 168 -1.76 -4.25 -16.89
CA VAL A 168 -1.40 -4.53 -15.49
C VAL A 168 -2.43 -3.91 -14.54
N ALA A 169 -2.84 -2.67 -14.79
CA ALA A 169 -3.91 -2.01 -14.03
C ALA A 169 -5.27 -2.73 -14.15
N GLU A 170 -5.62 -3.24 -15.34
CA GLU A 170 -6.81 -4.08 -15.56
C GLU A 170 -6.74 -5.38 -14.74
N SER A 171 -5.55 -5.98 -14.59
CA SER A 171 -5.36 -7.20 -13.81
C SER A 171 -5.53 -6.95 -12.31
N LEU A 172 -5.07 -5.79 -11.81
CA LEU A 172 -5.36 -5.34 -10.45
C LEU A 172 -6.87 -5.12 -10.26
N ALA A 173 -7.53 -4.45 -11.21
CA ALA A 173 -8.96 -4.19 -11.18
C ALA A 173 -9.76 -5.49 -11.10
N GLN A 174 -9.50 -6.44 -12.01
CA GLN A 174 -10.17 -7.74 -12.04
C GLN A 174 -9.96 -8.52 -10.73
N ALA A 175 -8.74 -8.51 -10.17
CA ALA A 175 -8.45 -9.20 -8.92
C ALA A 175 -9.21 -8.59 -7.72
N LEU A 176 -9.43 -7.28 -7.70
CA LEU A 176 -10.26 -6.60 -6.71
C LEU A 176 -11.75 -6.94 -6.90
N GLU A 177 -12.23 -6.96 -8.14
CA GLU A 177 -13.61 -7.34 -8.48
C GLU A 177 -13.92 -8.79 -8.09
N ASP A 178 -12.99 -9.72 -8.34
CA ASP A 178 -13.10 -11.12 -7.92
C ASP A 178 -13.20 -11.28 -6.39
N GLN A 179 -12.74 -10.27 -5.64
CA GLN A 179 -12.84 -10.18 -4.18
C GLN A 179 -14.07 -9.38 -3.70
N GLY A 180 -14.96 -8.99 -4.61
CA GLY A 180 -16.19 -8.24 -4.29
C GLY A 180 -15.97 -6.76 -3.98
N VAL A 181 -14.90 -6.17 -4.52
CA VAL A 181 -14.62 -4.73 -4.49
C VAL A 181 -14.94 -4.16 -5.87
N GLU A 182 -15.81 -3.16 -5.95
CA GLU A 182 -16.08 -2.47 -7.22
C GLU A 182 -14.87 -1.62 -7.63
N VAL A 183 -14.59 -1.53 -8.93
CA VAL A 183 -13.46 -0.74 -9.43
C VAL A 183 -13.93 0.32 -10.40
N ALA A 184 -13.55 1.58 -10.14
CA ALA A 184 -13.65 2.67 -11.09
C ALA A 184 -12.30 2.79 -11.82
N GLN A 185 -12.20 2.26 -13.03
CA GLN A 185 -10.95 2.26 -13.79
C GLN A 185 -10.93 3.37 -14.86
N SER A 186 -9.80 4.06 -14.99
CA SER A 186 -9.49 4.87 -16.17
C SER A 186 -8.37 4.24 -16.99
N THR A 187 -8.53 4.24 -18.32
CA THR A 187 -7.53 3.81 -19.29
C THR A 187 -6.95 4.98 -20.10
N GLU A 188 -7.19 6.21 -19.66
CA GLU A 188 -6.63 7.41 -20.31
C GLU A 188 -5.09 7.40 -20.23
N THR A 189 -4.41 7.65 -21.35
CA THR A 189 -2.94 7.52 -21.42
C THR A 189 -2.20 8.76 -20.90
N HIS A 190 -2.90 9.90 -20.82
CA HIS A 190 -2.38 11.21 -20.42
C HIS A 190 -1.12 11.67 -21.18
N VAL A 191 -0.94 11.22 -22.42
CA VAL A 191 0.17 11.64 -23.28
C VAL A 191 0.17 13.15 -23.55
N PRO A 192 1.35 13.77 -23.76
CA PRO A 192 2.70 13.19 -23.78
C PRO A 192 3.24 12.77 -22.40
N HIS A 193 4.27 11.93 -22.33
CA HIS A 193 4.96 11.65 -21.08
C HIS A 193 5.85 12.85 -20.72
N ASP A 194 5.25 13.88 -20.11
CA ASP A 194 5.92 15.11 -19.69
C ASP A 194 5.45 15.55 -18.29
N ALA A 195 6.02 16.63 -17.77
CA ALA A 195 5.61 17.22 -16.50
C ALA A 195 4.11 17.54 -16.41
N GLY A 196 3.43 17.74 -17.55
CA GLY A 196 2.00 17.99 -17.62
C GLY A 196 1.14 16.72 -17.49
N ALA A 197 1.72 15.51 -17.48
CA ALA A 197 0.96 14.27 -17.36
C ALA A 197 0.18 14.21 -16.04
N TYR A 198 0.81 14.57 -14.92
CA TYR A 198 0.14 14.66 -13.62
C TYR A 198 -1.00 15.69 -13.62
N LYS A 199 -0.84 16.79 -14.34
CA LYS A 199 -1.91 17.81 -14.48
C LYS A 199 -3.11 17.26 -15.25
N ARG A 200 -2.87 16.46 -16.29
CA ARG A 200 -3.94 15.81 -17.06
C ARG A 200 -4.61 14.69 -16.26
N SER A 201 -3.82 13.82 -15.62
CA SER A 201 -4.36 12.72 -14.80
C SER A 201 -5.11 13.22 -13.58
N ARG A 202 -4.81 14.44 -13.10
CA ARG A 202 -5.59 15.08 -12.02
C ARG A 202 -7.07 15.22 -12.35
N ASP A 203 -7.41 15.59 -13.58
CA ASP A 203 -8.82 15.73 -14.01
C ASP A 203 -9.51 14.35 -13.95
N THR A 204 -8.83 13.29 -14.40
CA THR A 204 -9.31 11.91 -14.29
C THR A 204 -9.49 11.48 -12.82
N VAL A 205 -8.53 11.76 -11.94
CA VAL A 205 -8.66 11.45 -10.51
C VAL A 205 -9.84 12.21 -9.91
N GLN A 206 -10.09 13.44 -10.33
CA GLN A 206 -11.25 14.21 -9.88
C GLN A 206 -12.59 13.57 -10.30
N GLU A 207 -12.67 13.01 -11.50
CA GLU A 207 -13.83 12.27 -11.98
C GLU A 207 -14.03 10.97 -11.19
N LEU A 208 -12.96 10.18 -11.01
CA LEU A 208 -13.00 8.94 -10.24
C LEU A 208 -13.43 9.16 -8.78
N LEU A 209 -12.95 10.22 -8.13
CA LEU A 209 -13.37 10.56 -6.76
C LEU A 209 -14.85 10.91 -6.64
N GLN A 210 -15.49 11.41 -7.70
CA GLN A 210 -16.94 11.68 -7.71
C GLN A 210 -17.78 10.39 -7.69
N GLU A 211 -17.17 9.24 -8.00
CA GLU A 211 -17.81 7.93 -7.91
C GLU A 211 -17.83 7.36 -6.48
N GLY A 212 -17.27 8.08 -5.50
CA GLY A 212 -17.30 7.68 -4.10
C GLY A 212 -16.37 6.51 -3.79
N VAL A 213 -15.15 6.56 -4.31
CA VAL A 213 -14.10 5.55 -4.05
C VAL A 213 -13.41 5.76 -2.71
N ASP A 214 -13.01 4.66 -2.07
CA ASP A 214 -12.33 4.62 -0.77
C ASP A 214 -10.80 4.81 -0.88
N ALA A 215 -10.23 4.54 -2.05
CA ALA A 215 -8.80 4.69 -2.35
C ALA A 215 -8.56 4.96 -3.84
N THR A 216 -7.42 5.58 -4.17
CA THR A 216 -6.94 5.76 -5.55
C THR A 216 -5.56 5.12 -5.72
N ILE A 217 -5.42 4.26 -6.74
CA ILE A 217 -4.19 3.55 -7.05
C ILE A 217 -3.67 4.00 -8.40
N ASP A 218 -2.50 4.64 -8.40
CA ASP A 218 -1.78 5.04 -9.62
C ASP A 218 -0.74 3.97 -9.96
N VAL A 219 -0.95 3.24 -11.06
CA VAL A 219 -0.13 2.09 -11.44
C VAL A 219 0.93 2.50 -12.47
N HIS A 220 2.19 2.22 -12.19
CA HIS A 220 3.35 2.58 -13.01
C HIS A 220 4.33 1.41 -13.10
N ARG A 221 5.34 1.57 -13.96
CA ARG A 221 6.53 0.69 -14.02
C ARG A 221 7.82 1.50 -14.12
N ASP A 222 8.86 1.10 -13.40
CA ASP A 222 10.10 1.87 -13.30
C ASP A 222 10.92 1.78 -14.61
N ALA A 223 11.90 2.66 -14.77
CA ALA A 223 12.76 2.73 -15.95
C ALA A 223 14.21 2.32 -15.63
N ILE A 224 14.38 1.23 -14.85
CA ILE A 224 15.69 0.68 -14.45
C ILE A 224 15.83 -0.80 -14.88
N PRO A 225 17.03 -1.41 -14.74
CA PRO A 225 17.24 -2.80 -15.12
C PRO A 225 16.29 -3.78 -14.40
N ALA A 226 15.86 -4.82 -15.11
CA ALA A 226 14.89 -5.81 -14.63
C ALA A 226 15.25 -6.42 -13.27
N GLU A 227 16.52 -6.71 -13.02
CA GLU A 227 17.00 -7.37 -11.79
C GLU A 227 16.74 -6.56 -10.50
N GLU A 228 16.55 -5.24 -10.60
CA GLU A 228 16.29 -4.38 -9.45
C GLU A 228 14.87 -4.58 -8.88
N TYR A 229 13.99 -5.26 -9.61
CA TYR A 229 12.62 -5.57 -9.22
C TYR A 229 12.33 -7.08 -9.22
N LEU A 230 13.33 -7.96 -9.33
CA LEU A 230 13.13 -9.40 -9.20
C LEU A 230 13.51 -9.89 -7.80
N GLY A 231 12.65 -10.68 -7.18
CA GLY A 231 12.91 -11.25 -5.86
C GLY A 231 12.02 -12.44 -5.52
N GLU A 232 12.46 -13.23 -4.54
CA GLU A 232 11.70 -14.38 -4.03
C GLU A 232 10.52 -13.89 -3.15
N VAL A 233 9.31 -14.33 -3.50
CA VAL A 233 8.09 -14.15 -2.72
C VAL A 233 7.71 -15.48 -2.07
N GLU A 234 7.55 -15.49 -0.74
CA GLU A 234 7.32 -16.74 0.00
C GLU A 234 6.06 -17.46 -0.49
N GLY A 235 6.24 -18.72 -0.91
CA GLY A 235 5.17 -19.56 -1.44
C GLY A 235 4.85 -19.38 -2.93
N GLN A 236 5.46 -18.39 -3.60
CA GLN A 236 5.26 -18.11 -5.03
C GLN A 236 6.53 -18.34 -5.86
N GLY A 237 7.72 -18.18 -5.24
CA GLY A 237 9.02 -18.26 -5.92
C GLY A 237 9.49 -16.87 -6.37
N GLU A 238 10.39 -16.82 -7.35
CA GLU A 238 10.85 -15.57 -7.95
C GLU A 238 9.70 -14.85 -8.69
N MET A 239 9.46 -13.60 -8.33
CA MET A 239 8.43 -12.74 -8.92
C MET A 239 8.96 -11.33 -9.18
N VAL A 240 8.18 -10.55 -9.96
CA VAL A 240 8.31 -9.10 -10.03
C VAL A 240 7.83 -8.50 -8.71
N GLN A 241 8.63 -7.64 -8.11
CA GLN A 241 8.29 -6.97 -6.86
C GLN A 241 7.57 -5.64 -7.12
N ILE A 242 6.88 -5.14 -6.10
CA ILE A 242 6.19 -3.86 -6.12
C ILE A 242 6.91 -2.87 -5.22
N GLN A 243 7.08 -1.63 -5.67
CA GLN A 243 7.53 -0.52 -4.84
C GLN A 243 6.40 0.48 -4.64
N LEU A 244 6.16 0.87 -3.39
CA LEU A 244 5.19 1.91 -3.06
C LEU A 244 5.86 3.28 -3.10
N VAL A 245 5.19 4.31 -3.62
CA VAL A 245 5.75 5.67 -3.69
C VAL A 245 4.85 6.68 -3.02
N VAL A 246 5.46 7.50 -2.14
CA VAL A 246 4.80 8.53 -1.35
C VAL A 246 5.37 9.90 -1.72
N GLY A 247 4.52 10.81 -2.14
CA GLY A 247 4.87 12.20 -2.39
C GLY A 247 5.12 12.97 -1.11
N ARG A 248 6.25 13.67 -1.03
CA ARG A 248 6.60 14.55 0.10
C ARG A 248 5.95 15.93 0.02
N GLN A 249 5.38 16.30 -1.13
CA GLN A 249 4.83 17.64 -1.39
C GLN A 249 3.30 17.62 -1.46
N ASN A 250 2.65 17.01 -0.47
CA ASN A 250 1.20 17.07 -0.29
C ASN A 250 0.85 17.15 1.20
N GLN A 251 -0.28 17.78 1.52
CA GLN A 251 -0.76 17.94 2.90
C GLN A 251 -1.14 16.62 3.57
N ASN A 252 -1.37 15.57 2.79
CA ASN A 252 -1.75 14.24 3.27
C ASN A 252 -0.52 13.35 3.56
N GLN A 253 0.71 13.86 3.36
CA GLN A 253 1.94 13.05 3.37
C GLN A 253 2.02 12.11 4.58
N GLY A 254 1.73 12.60 5.80
CA GLY A 254 1.79 11.77 7.00
C GLY A 254 0.78 10.62 7.01
N VAL A 255 -0.43 10.84 6.50
CA VAL A 255 -1.49 9.82 6.42
C VAL A 255 -1.19 8.82 5.31
N ILE A 256 -0.67 9.29 4.17
CA ILE A 256 -0.31 8.44 3.03
C ILE A 256 0.94 7.61 3.33
N GLN A 257 1.92 8.19 4.03
CA GLN A 257 3.06 7.45 4.56
C GLN A 257 2.59 6.31 5.47
N GLN A 258 1.66 6.59 6.37
CA GLN A 258 1.07 5.58 7.25
C GLN A 258 0.32 4.50 6.45
N PHE A 259 -0.46 4.89 5.45
CA PHE A 259 -1.16 3.96 4.55
C PHE A 259 -0.18 3.03 3.82
N ALA A 260 0.91 3.57 3.27
CA ALA A 260 1.95 2.79 2.60
C ALA A 260 2.67 1.82 3.55
N GLU A 261 2.99 2.26 4.77
CA GLU A 261 3.63 1.42 5.79
C GLU A 261 2.70 0.29 6.25
N ASP A 262 1.42 0.58 6.46
CA ASP A 262 0.44 -0.44 6.85
C ASP A 262 0.22 -1.46 5.72
N LEU A 263 0.13 -1.01 4.45
CA LEU A 263 0.08 -1.90 3.28
C LEU A 263 1.33 -2.77 3.17
N LYS A 264 2.52 -2.18 3.29
CA LYS A 264 3.78 -2.93 3.22
C LYS A 264 3.86 -3.97 4.32
N ALA A 265 3.52 -3.62 5.55
CA ALA A 265 3.61 -4.56 6.66
C ALA A 265 2.56 -5.68 6.58
N LEU A 266 1.37 -5.41 6.02
CA LEU A 266 0.41 -6.46 5.68
C LEU A 266 0.91 -7.36 4.54
N ALA A 267 1.56 -6.78 3.52
CA ALA A 267 2.21 -7.55 2.45
C ALA A 267 3.34 -8.42 3.01
N ASP A 268 4.15 -7.91 3.94
CA ASP A 268 5.21 -8.69 4.60
C ASP A 268 4.67 -9.86 5.42
N GLU A 269 3.41 -9.81 5.87
CA GLU A 269 2.75 -10.91 6.57
C GLU A 269 2.12 -11.93 5.60
N LYS A 270 1.41 -11.47 4.56
CA LYS A 270 0.68 -12.35 3.63
C LYS A 270 1.55 -12.90 2.51
N TYR A 271 2.44 -12.06 1.98
CA TYR A 271 3.31 -12.33 0.83
C TYR A 271 4.72 -11.77 1.07
N PRO A 272 5.48 -12.31 2.05
CA PRO A 272 6.84 -11.85 2.33
C PRO A 272 7.68 -11.78 1.06
N GLY A 273 8.20 -10.59 0.75
CA GLY A 273 9.00 -10.33 -0.45
C GLY A 273 8.25 -9.67 -1.61
N LEU A 274 6.92 -9.55 -1.58
CA LEU A 274 6.14 -8.94 -2.66
C LEU A 274 6.43 -7.43 -2.79
N VAL A 275 6.41 -6.70 -1.67
CA VAL A 275 6.68 -5.26 -1.64
C VAL A 275 8.15 -5.03 -1.25
N LYS A 276 8.97 -4.63 -2.23
CA LYS A 276 10.42 -4.41 -2.03
C LYS A 276 10.73 -3.18 -1.16
N GLY A 277 9.79 -2.23 -1.08
CA GLY A 277 9.95 -1.07 -0.22
C GLY A 277 9.00 0.08 -0.50
N ILE A 278 9.21 1.16 0.26
CA ILE A 278 8.49 2.43 0.16
C ILE A 278 9.52 3.52 -0.15
N PHE A 279 9.35 4.21 -1.27
CA PHE A 279 10.16 5.37 -1.62
C PHE A 279 9.34 6.65 -1.44
N SER A 280 9.70 7.45 -0.43
CA SER A 280 9.08 8.75 -0.21
C SER A 280 9.91 9.82 -0.91
N ALA A 281 9.41 10.30 -2.04
CA ALA A 281 10.13 11.13 -2.98
C ALA A 281 9.55 12.55 -3.06
N GLN A 282 10.36 13.51 -3.50
CA GLN A 282 9.87 14.85 -3.80
C GLN A 282 8.85 14.81 -4.95
N GLY A 283 7.61 15.21 -4.64
CA GLY A 283 6.51 15.26 -5.58
C GLY A 283 5.16 15.14 -4.88
N ASN A 284 4.08 15.31 -5.64
CA ASN A 284 2.71 15.18 -5.13
C ASN A 284 2.03 13.91 -5.68
N TYR A 285 2.11 13.64 -6.98
CA TYR A 285 1.54 12.44 -7.60
C TYR A 285 0.01 12.30 -7.44
N ASN A 286 -0.72 13.42 -7.43
CA ASN A 286 -2.16 13.52 -7.13
C ASN A 286 -2.58 13.02 -5.73
N GLN A 287 -1.61 12.74 -4.86
CA GLN A 287 -1.85 12.22 -3.51
C GLN A 287 -2.45 13.28 -2.56
N ASP A 288 -2.40 14.56 -2.92
CA ASP A 288 -3.12 15.60 -2.20
C ASP A 288 -4.66 15.47 -2.29
N MET A 289 -5.17 14.72 -3.27
CA MET A 289 -6.61 14.68 -3.55
C MET A 289 -7.41 13.78 -2.59
N THR A 290 -6.77 12.76 -2.00
CA THR A 290 -7.39 11.85 -1.02
C THR A 290 -6.34 11.25 -0.09
N PRO A 291 -6.64 11.03 1.21
CA PRO A 291 -5.69 10.45 2.17
C PRO A 291 -5.35 8.98 1.91
N ASN A 292 -6.13 8.27 1.10
CA ASN A 292 -5.91 6.87 0.73
C ASN A 292 -5.45 6.78 -0.74
N SER A 293 -4.48 7.61 -1.12
CA SER A 293 -3.88 7.57 -2.45
C SER A 293 -2.51 6.94 -2.39
N ILE A 294 -2.20 6.02 -3.30
CA ILE A 294 -0.86 5.42 -3.40
C ILE A 294 -0.46 5.20 -4.85
N LEU A 295 0.81 5.46 -5.15
CA LEU A 295 1.44 5.11 -6.42
C LEU A 295 2.20 3.80 -6.22
N ILE A 296 1.99 2.85 -7.13
CA ILE A 296 2.75 1.59 -7.15
C ILE A 296 3.59 1.48 -8.43
N GLU A 297 4.84 1.09 -8.27
CA GLU A 297 5.74 0.68 -9.35
C GLU A 297 5.76 -0.84 -9.41
N VAL A 298 5.31 -1.41 -10.52
CA VAL A 298 5.19 -2.86 -10.72
C VAL A 298 6.27 -3.32 -11.68
N GLY A 299 7.45 -3.60 -11.14
CA GLY A 299 8.61 -3.93 -11.98
C GLY A 299 9.12 -2.74 -12.78
N THR A 300 9.72 -3.07 -13.92
CA THR A 300 10.34 -2.14 -14.86
C THR A 300 9.92 -2.46 -16.30
N HIS A 301 10.20 -1.54 -17.22
CA HIS A 301 10.02 -1.76 -18.66
C HIS A 301 10.78 -2.97 -19.22
N GLU A 302 11.80 -3.49 -18.51
CA GLU A 302 12.56 -4.67 -18.91
C GLU A 302 12.00 -5.99 -18.33
N ASN A 303 11.07 -5.92 -17.37
CA ASN A 303 10.42 -7.11 -16.82
C ASN A 303 9.34 -7.68 -17.76
N ASP A 304 9.00 -8.95 -17.55
CA ASP A 304 7.86 -9.58 -18.21
C ASP A 304 6.54 -9.04 -17.64
N ARG A 305 5.66 -8.58 -18.52
CA ARG A 305 4.37 -7.97 -18.15
C ARG A 305 3.44 -8.97 -17.47
N GLU A 306 3.39 -10.22 -17.94
CA GLU A 306 2.55 -11.24 -17.32
C GLU A 306 3.00 -11.53 -15.88
N ALA A 307 4.31 -11.52 -15.60
CA ALA A 307 4.82 -11.58 -14.22
C ALA A 307 4.43 -10.36 -13.36
N ALA A 308 4.39 -9.15 -13.96
CA ALA A 308 3.86 -7.96 -13.29
C ALA A 308 2.35 -8.11 -12.98
N GLN A 309 1.56 -8.69 -13.89
CA GLN A 309 0.14 -9.00 -13.68
C GLN A 309 -0.07 -9.98 -12.51
N GLU A 310 0.75 -11.03 -12.40
CA GLU A 310 0.69 -11.97 -11.26
C GLU A 310 0.96 -11.27 -9.92
N SER A 311 1.85 -10.29 -9.92
CA SER A 311 2.25 -9.55 -8.72
C SER A 311 1.15 -8.63 -8.21
N VAL A 312 0.43 -7.95 -9.12
CA VAL A 312 -0.71 -7.09 -8.73
C VAL A 312 -1.93 -7.89 -8.28
N VAL A 313 -2.08 -9.15 -8.68
CA VAL A 313 -3.13 -10.05 -8.16
C VAL A 313 -2.92 -10.29 -6.65
N LEU A 314 -1.67 -10.52 -6.21
CA LEU A 314 -1.36 -10.65 -4.78
C LEU A 314 -1.52 -9.32 -4.05
N PHE A 315 -1.14 -8.22 -4.68
CA PHE A 315 -1.32 -6.88 -4.12
C PHE A 315 -2.80 -6.52 -3.93
N ALA A 316 -3.70 -6.95 -4.83
CA ALA A 316 -5.14 -6.75 -4.70
C ALA A 316 -5.67 -7.32 -3.38
N ASP A 317 -5.20 -8.52 -2.99
CA ASP A 317 -5.56 -9.16 -1.72
C ASP A 317 -5.00 -8.43 -0.49
N VAL A 318 -3.82 -7.80 -0.60
CA VAL A 318 -3.29 -6.91 0.46
C VAL A 318 -4.17 -5.66 0.59
N LEU A 319 -4.44 -4.99 -0.53
CA LEU A 319 -5.19 -3.74 -0.57
C LEU A 319 -6.63 -3.92 -0.06
N SER A 320 -7.35 -4.95 -0.55
CA SER A 320 -8.72 -5.22 -0.14
C SER A 320 -8.80 -5.61 1.35
N THR A 321 -7.84 -6.39 1.83
CA THR A 321 -7.77 -6.79 3.25
C THR A 321 -7.52 -5.57 4.14
N TYR A 322 -6.65 -4.66 3.73
CA TYR A 322 -6.43 -3.42 4.48
C TYR A 322 -7.67 -2.52 4.52
N LEU A 323 -8.34 -2.32 3.38
CA LEU A 323 -9.49 -1.41 3.30
C LEU A 323 -10.76 -2.00 3.94
N TYR A 324 -10.98 -3.31 3.82
CA TYR A 324 -12.29 -3.93 4.11
C TYR A 324 -12.22 -5.11 5.10
N GLY A 325 -11.02 -5.51 5.54
CA GLY A 325 -10.79 -6.63 6.45
C GLY A 325 -10.83 -8.01 5.78
N GLU A 326 -10.43 -9.05 6.54
CA GLU A 326 -10.52 -10.44 6.08
C GLU A 326 -11.98 -10.89 5.97
N GLY A 327 -12.50 -11.02 4.75
CA GLY A 327 -13.88 -11.46 4.53
C GLY A 327 -14.53 -10.99 3.22
N ALA A 328 -13.93 -10.05 2.49
CA ALA A 328 -14.42 -9.65 1.17
C ALA A 328 -14.43 -10.83 0.17
N ALA A 329 -13.37 -11.65 0.17
CA ALA A 329 -13.26 -12.86 -0.66
C ALA A 329 -14.18 -14.02 -0.21
N ALA A 330 -14.72 -14.01 1.01
CA ALA A 330 -15.53 -15.12 1.54
C ALA A 330 -17.03 -15.02 1.19
N GLN A 331 -17.50 -13.84 0.75
CA GLN A 331 -18.93 -13.61 0.48
C GLN A 331 -19.33 -13.87 -0.98
N ALA A 332 -18.38 -13.97 -1.91
CA ALA A 332 -18.66 -14.31 -3.32
C ALA A 332 -18.73 -15.83 -3.60
N ALA A 333 -18.34 -16.69 -2.64
CA ALA A 333 -18.21 -18.13 -2.83
C ALA A 333 -19.20 -19.00 -2.02
N ASP A 334 -20.21 -18.42 -1.34
CA ASP A 334 -21.22 -19.21 -0.62
C ASP A 334 -22.34 -19.74 -1.54
N GLY A 335 -21.88 -20.48 -2.56
CA GLY A 335 -22.63 -21.52 -3.24
C GLY A 335 -22.02 -22.88 -2.95
N GLY A 336 -21.82 -23.25 -1.67
CA GLY A 336 -21.18 -24.55 -1.39
C GLY A 336 -20.82 -24.86 0.06
N GLY A 337 -21.75 -24.71 1.00
CA GLY A 337 -21.57 -25.12 2.39
C GLY A 337 -21.14 -26.60 2.56
N ARG A 338 -19.86 -26.82 2.90
CA ARG A 338 -19.38 -28.03 3.62
C ARG A 338 -18.00 -27.94 4.25
N ASN A 339 -17.18 -26.93 3.94
CA ASN A 339 -15.76 -26.91 4.37
C ASN A 339 -15.47 -26.09 5.65
N ALA A 340 -16.31 -25.12 6.01
CA ALA A 340 -16.09 -24.30 7.22
C ALA A 340 -16.26 -25.10 8.53
N PHE A 341 -17.23 -26.03 8.56
CA PHE A 341 -17.45 -26.87 9.75
C PHE A 341 -16.29 -27.84 10.00
N THR A 342 -15.61 -28.31 8.95
CA THR A 342 -14.47 -29.22 9.07
C THR A 342 -13.23 -28.52 9.62
N THR A 343 -12.95 -27.28 9.23
CA THR A 343 -11.82 -26.50 9.73
C THR A 343 -11.99 -26.15 11.21
N ILE A 344 -13.20 -25.75 11.62
CA ILE A 344 -13.52 -25.48 13.03
C ILE A 344 -13.37 -26.74 13.89
N LEU A 345 -13.83 -27.90 13.40
CA LEU A 345 -13.65 -29.18 14.09
C LEU A 345 -12.18 -29.60 14.19
N TRP A 346 -11.37 -29.34 13.16
CA TRP A 346 -9.93 -29.60 13.19
C TRP A 346 -9.19 -28.71 14.19
N LEU A 347 -9.51 -27.41 14.25
CA LEU A 347 -8.93 -26.48 15.23
C LEU A 347 -9.32 -26.86 16.66
N LEU A 348 -10.58 -27.21 16.90
CA LEU A 348 -11.04 -27.74 18.20
C LEU A 348 -10.31 -29.04 18.59
N ALA A 349 -10.08 -29.94 17.64
CA ALA A 349 -9.33 -31.17 17.88
C ALA A 349 -7.86 -30.89 18.25
N ILE A 350 -7.21 -29.93 17.58
CA ILE A 350 -5.83 -29.53 17.89
C ILE A 350 -5.74 -28.94 19.30
N VAL A 351 -6.68 -28.08 19.69
CA VAL A 351 -6.71 -27.48 21.03
C VAL A 351 -6.95 -28.55 22.11
N ILE A 352 -7.85 -29.51 21.87
CA ILE A 352 -8.13 -30.60 22.82
C ILE A 352 -6.92 -31.52 22.97
N VAL A 353 -6.27 -31.89 21.86
CA VAL A 353 -5.09 -32.76 21.87
C VAL A 353 -3.89 -32.05 22.51
N GLY A 354 -3.62 -30.80 22.12
CA GLY A 354 -2.56 -29.99 22.70
C GLY A 354 -2.76 -29.73 24.20
N GLY A 355 -3.99 -29.39 24.60
CA GLY A 355 -4.37 -29.24 26.01
C GLY A 355 -4.24 -30.54 26.80
N GLY A 356 -4.62 -31.67 26.21
CA GLY A 356 -4.47 -33.00 26.81
C GLY A 356 -3.00 -33.40 27.01
N ILE A 357 -2.15 -33.14 26.02
CA ILE A 357 -0.70 -33.40 26.09
C ILE A 357 -0.06 -32.50 27.16
N PHE A 358 -0.38 -31.20 27.16
CA PHE A 358 0.11 -30.26 28.16
C PHE A 358 -0.28 -30.67 29.58
N LEU A 359 -1.56 -31.05 29.79
CA LEU A 359 -2.04 -31.52 31.08
C LEU A 359 -1.39 -32.84 31.51
N TYR A 360 -1.12 -33.74 30.58
CA TYR A 360 -0.43 -35.00 30.88
C TYR A 360 1.02 -34.77 31.31
N VAL A 361 1.75 -33.92 30.58
CA VAL A 361 3.14 -33.54 30.91
C VAL A 361 3.21 -32.77 32.23
N SER A 362 2.27 -31.85 32.47
CA SER A 362 2.19 -31.06 33.71
C SER A 362 1.74 -31.88 34.93
N ALA A 363 0.87 -32.88 34.74
CA ALA A 363 0.41 -33.75 35.82
C ALA A 363 1.37 -34.93 36.11
N GLY A 364 2.28 -35.25 35.19
CA GLY A 364 3.32 -36.27 35.36
C GLY A 364 2.82 -37.72 35.36
N SER A 365 1.50 -37.98 35.38
CA SER A 365 0.91 -39.31 35.24
C SER A 365 -0.59 -39.26 34.88
N TRP A 366 -1.07 -40.31 34.20
CA TRP A 366 -2.47 -40.44 33.79
C TRP A 366 -3.49 -40.40 34.95
N PRO A 367 -3.24 -41.06 36.11
CA PRO A 367 -4.17 -40.99 37.24
C PRO A 367 -4.30 -39.58 37.84
N GLU A 368 -3.19 -38.83 37.86
CA GLU A 368 -3.13 -37.49 38.45
C GLU A 368 -3.80 -36.45 37.54
N MET A 369 -3.66 -36.60 36.22
CA MET A 369 -4.38 -35.80 35.23
C MET A 369 -5.90 -35.98 35.35
N LYS A 370 -6.36 -37.23 35.48
CA LYS A 370 -7.78 -37.55 35.67
C LYS A 370 -8.32 -36.94 36.98
N ARG A 371 -7.52 -36.95 38.05
CA ARG A 371 -7.86 -36.34 39.34
C ARG A 371 -8.00 -34.81 39.24
N LYS A 372 -7.08 -34.14 38.54
CA LYS A 372 -7.14 -32.69 38.28
C LYS A 372 -8.32 -32.30 37.41
N LEU A 373 -8.60 -33.04 36.33
CA LEU A 373 -9.76 -32.82 35.47
C LEU A 373 -11.09 -33.02 36.21
N GLN A 374 -11.19 -34.05 37.05
CA GLN A 374 -12.37 -34.27 37.91
C GLN A 374 -12.53 -33.19 38.99
N GLY A 375 -11.42 -32.65 39.50
CA GLY A 375 -11.42 -31.51 40.43
C GLY A 375 -11.93 -30.22 39.78
N PHE A 376 -11.48 -29.93 38.55
CA PHE A 376 -11.92 -28.78 37.75
C PHE A 376 -13.42 -28.85 37.43
N ALA A 377 -13.90 -30.02 36.98
CA ALA A 377 -15.31 -30.24 36.66
C ALA A 377 -16.25 -30.16 37.88
N LYS A 378 -15.78 -30.52 39.08
CA LYS A 378 -16.56 -30.42 40.32
C LYS A 378 -16.49 -29.04 40.99
N GLY A 379 -15.40 -28.29 40.78
CA GLY A 379 -15.15 -27.01 41.45
C GLY A 379 -15.73 -25.79 40.73
N GLU A 380 -15.66 -25.73 39.40
CA GLU A 380 -16.00 -24.50 38.65
C GLU A 380 -17.35 -24.58 37.91
N PHE A 381 -17.85 -25.77 37.58
CA PHE A 381 -19.17 -25.95 36.93
C PHE A 381 -20.30 -26.33 37.90
N GLY A 382 -19.99 -26.63 39.17
CA GLY A 382 -20.99 -26.99 40.18
C GLY A 382 -21.95 -25.87 40.56
N ASP A 383 -21.49 -24.61 40.49
CA ASP A 383 -22.28 -23.42 40.79
C ASP A 383 -23.07 -22.89 39.57
N LEU A 384 -22.65 -23.22 38.35
CA LEU A 384 -23.34 -22.85 37.11
C LEU A 384 -24.67 -23.60 36.90
N PHE A 385 -24.84 -24.78 37.52
CA PHE A 385 -26.05 -25.60 37.39
C PHE A 385 -26.95 -25.64 38.65
N LYS A 386 -26.59 -24.93 39.73
CA LYS A 386 -27.40 -24.89 40.96
C LYS A 386 -28.36 -23.70 41.06
N THR A 387 -28.29 -22.73 40.16
CA THR A 387 -29.16 -21.54 40.21
C THR A 387 -30.29 -21.62 39.18
N ARG A 388 -31.12 -22.68 39.21
CA ARG A 388 -32.45 -22.64 38.59
C ARG A 388 -33.39 -23.79 38.97
N VAL A 389 -33.68 -24.00 40.25
CA VAL A 389 -34.98 -24.57 40.67
C VAL A 389 -35.34 -23.95 42.03
N ASP A 390 -36.17 -22.90 42.03
CA ASP A 390 -37.28 -22.83 42.97
C ASP A 390 -38.32 -21.74 42.59
N ASN A 391 -39.57 -22.17 42.69
CA ASN A 391 -40.83 -21.44 42.74
C ASN A 391 -41.37 -20.69 41.50
N ARG A 392 -42.08 -21.46 40.67
CA ARG A 392 -43.46 -21.11 40.29
C ARG A 392 -44.34 -22.34 40.38
N GLY A 393 -45.33 -22.31 41.28
CA GLY A 393 -46.51 -23.18 41.16
C GLY A 393 -47.14 -23.60 42.47
N ASN A 394 -48.22 -22.90 42.81
CA ASN A 394 -49.46 -23.48 43.32
C ASN A 394 -49.55 -23.87 44.81
N ASP A 395 -49.89 -22.88 45.65
CA ASP A 395 -50.67 -23.13 46.86
C ASP A 395 -52.15 -22.80 46.52
N ASP A 396 -52.89 -23.83 46.13
CA ASP A 396 -54.33 -23.89 46.31
C ASP A 396 -54.58 -24.27 47.78
N ASP A 397 -55.21 -23.39 48.56
CA ASP A 397 -55.77 -23.74 49.87
C ASP A 397 -57.28 -23.44 49.86
N PRO A 398 -58.16 -24.45 50.07
CA PRO A 398 -59.58 -24.25 50.29
C PRO A 398 -59.89 -24.10 51.79
N ASP A 399 -60.99 -23.39 52.06
CA ASP A 399 -61.77 -23.37 53.31
C ASP A 399 -61.15 -22.69 54.55
N ASP A 400 -61.71 -21.53 54.95
CA ASP A 400 -62.62 -21.50 56.12
C ASP A 400 -63.22 -20.10 56.37
N LEU A 401 -64.55 -20.05 56.29
CA LEU A 401 -65.52 -19.45 57.22
C LEU A 401 -65.02 -18.37 58.21
N ASN A 402 -65.50 -17.12 58.06
CA ASN A 402 -66.59 -16.48 58.84
C ASN A 402 -66.61 -14.96 58.63
#